data_AF-A0A8T3PHZ3-F1
#
_entry.id   AF-A0A8T3PHZ3-F1
#
_cell.length_a   1.000
_cell.length_b   1.000
_cell.length_c   1.000
_cell.angle_alpha   90.00
_cell.angle_beta   90.00
_cell.angle_gamma   90.00
#
_symmetry.space_group_name_H-M   'P 1'
#
loop_
_entity.id
_entity.type
_entity.pdbx_description
1 polymer ?
#
loop_
_entity_poly.entity_id
_entity_poly.type
_entity_poly.pdbx_seq_one_letter_code
_entity_poly.pdbx_strand_id
1 'polypeptide(L)'
;MTSASSPDGVTVTAPIPPEQAGILTPEALGFIAELHRMFDRQRIELLERRQDRQAELDAGATPDYPLATAEVRAGDWRVAPAPPDLIDRRGEITGPAERKMMVNALNSGAKVFMADLEDALSPGWSNVLAAQQNLHDAVRRQLDFTSAEGKSYALAAETA
;
A
#
# COMPACT_ATOMS: atom_id res chain seq x y z
N MET A 1 9.65 20.02 -18.78
CA MET A 1 9.53 19.86 -17.32
C MET A 1 8.32 20.66 -16.87
N THR A 2 7.13 20.06 -16.90
CA THR A 2 5.92 20.67 -16.35
C THR A 2 5.88 20.32 -14.86
N SER A 3 6.33 21.25 -14.03
CA SER A 3 6.10 21.19 -12.58
C SER A 3 4.59 21.42 -12.37
N ALA A 4 3.85 20.36 -12.03
CA ALA A 4 2.55 20.55 -11.39
C ALA A 4 2.76 21.45 -10.17
N SER A 5 1.96 22.51 -10.00
CA SER A 5 2.13 23.39 -8.84
C SER A 5 1.86 22.55 -7.59
N SER A 6 2.90 22.32 -6.79
CA SER A 6 2.77 21.56 -5.56
C SER A 6 1.95 22.36 -4.55
N PRO A 7 1.10 21.72 -3.73
CA PRO A 7 0.39 22.39 -2.64
C PRO A 7 1.36 23.08 -1.67
N ASP A 8 0.85 24.03 -0.90
CA ASP A 8 1.65 24.77 0.09
C ASP A 8 2.41 23.82 1.03
N GLY A 9 3.73 24.05 1.15
CA GLY A 9 4.60 23.24 2.00
C GLY A 9 4.93 21.85 1.45
N VAL A 10 4.59 21.55 0.19
CA VAL A 10 4.95 20.31 -0.50
C VAL A 10 6.03 20.59 -1.54
N THR A 11 7.09 19.79 -1.51
CA THR A 11 8.15 19.82 -2.54
C THR A 11 8.39 18.41 -3.05
N VAL A 12 8.16 18.19 -4.34
CA VAL A 12 8.57 16.95 -5.01
C VAL A 12 10.02 17.09 -5.46
N THR A 13 10.91 16.28 -4.91
CA THR A 13 12.37 16.39 -5.11
C THR A 13 12.91 15.53 -6.26
N ALA A 14 12.07 14.66 -6.82
CA ALA A 14 12.42 13.73 -7.89
C ALA A 14 11.61 14.02 -9.17
N PRO A 15 12.12 13.69 -10.36
CA PRO A 15 11.40 13.92 -11.60
C PRO A 15 10.11 13.07 -11.67
N ILE A 16 9.04 13.68 -12.20
CA ILE A 16 7.79 13.01 -12.50
C ILE A 16 7.77 12.76 -14.02
N PRO A 17 7.87 11.51 -14.49
CA PRO A 17 7.76 11.23 -15.90
C PRO A 17 6.34 11.56 -16.41
N PRO A 18 6.18 12.04 -17.66
CA PRO A 18 4.89 12.48 -18.19
C PRO A 18 3.79 11.43 -18.09
N GLU A 19 4.13 10.15 -18.27
CA GLU A 19 3.20 9.03 -18.22
C GLU A 19 2.62 8.77 -16.82
N GLN A 20 3.29 9.20 -15.74
CA GLN A 20 2.75 9.12 -14.38
C GLN A 20 2.33 10.48 -13.81
N ALA A 21 2.25 11.53 -14.63
CA ALA A 21 1.77 12.84 -14.18
C ALA A 21 0.34 12.78 -13.63
N GLY A 22 -0.47 11.83 -14.10
CA GLY A 22 -1.82 11.56 -13.59
C GLY A 22 -1.87 10.92 -12.20
N ILE A 23 -0.75 10.44 -11.65
CA ILE A 23 -0.65 9.88 -10.30
C ILE A 23 -0.39 10.97 -9.27
N LEU A 24 0.45 11.95 -9.60
CA LEU A 24 0.84 13.06 -8.72
C LEU A 24 0.17 14.36 -9.16
N THR A 25 -1.16 14.34 -9.31
CA THR A 25 -1.94 15.55 -9.59
C THR A 25 -1.88 16.52 -8.41
N PRO A 26 -2.14 17.82 -8.62
CA PRO A 26 -2.23 18.79 -7.53
C PRO A 26 -3.21 18.36 -6.43
N GLU A 27 -4.34 17.75 -6.79
CA GLU A 27 -5.35 17.26 -5.85
C GLU A 27 -4.83 16.06 -5.04
N ALA A 28 -4.14 15.10 -5.69
CA ALA A 28 -3.54 13.95 -5.02
C ALA A 28 -2.44 14.39 -4.04
N LEU A 29 -1.58 15.32 -4.46
CA LEU A 29 -0.56 15.91 -3.58
C LEU A 29 -1.20 16.69 -2.43
N GLY A 30 -2.31 17.40 -2.68
CA GLY A 30 -3.06 18.13 -1.66
C GLY A 30 -3.59 17.18 -0.59
N PHE A 31 -4.20 16.07 -1.02
CA PHE A 31 -4.68 15.03 -0.12
C PHE A 31 -3.56 14.38 0.70
N ILE A 32 -2.42 14.07 0.09
CA ILE A 32 -1.25 13.54 0.82
C ILE A 32 -0.74 14.56 1.85
N ALA A 33 -0.73 15.85 1.51
CA ALA A 33 -0.34 16.90 2.44
C ALA A 33 -1.29 16.99 3.64
N GLU A 34 -2.60 16.86 3.43
CA GLU A 34 -3.58 16.81 4.52
C GLU A 34 -3.34 15.61 5.44
N LEU A 35 -3.16 14.41 4.88
CA LEU A 35 -2.85 13.20 5.66
C LEU A 35 -1.56 13.38 6.47
N HIS A 36 -0.51 13.93 5.87
CA HIS A 36 0.75 14.18 6.57
C HIS A 36 0.55 15.17 7.73
N ARG A 37 -0.10 16.30 7.50
CA ARG A 37 -0.37 17.31 8.54
C ARG A 37 -1.21 16.76 9.69
N MET A 38 -2.18 15.88 9.38
CA MET A 38 -3.05 15.29 10.39
C MET A 38 -2.36 14.21 11.23
N PHE A 39 -1.56 13.34 10.60
CA PHE A 39 -1.14 12.07 11.21
C PHE A 39 0.36 11.94 11.48
N ASP A 40 1.23 12.73 10.84
CA ASP A 40 2.68 12.49 10.94
C ASP A 40 3.23 12.72 12.36
N ARG A 41 2.69 13.72 13.08
CA ARG A 41 3.05 13.92 14.50
C ARG A 41 2.79 12.66 15.33
N GLN A 42 1.60 12.08 15.21
CA GLN A 42 1.25 10.87 15.96
C GLN A 42 2.08 9.66 15.50
N ARG A 43 2.38 9.55 14.19
CA ARG A 43 3.29 8.53 13.66
C ARG A 43 4.67 8.62 14.34
N ILE A 44 5.23 9.82 14.45
CA ILE A 44 6.54 10.04 15.11
C ILE A 44 6.46 9.66 16.59
N GLU A 45 5.45 10.13 17.33
CA GLU A 45 5.24 9.79 18.74
C GLU A 45 5.13 8.27 18.96
N LEU A 46 4.49 7.54 18.04
CA LEU A 46 4.41 6.08 18.09
C LEU A 46 5.75 5.39 17.82
N LEU A 47 6.60 5.96 16.97
CA LEU A 47 7.95 5.44 16.74
C LEU A 47 8.87 5.66 17.95
N GLU A 48 8.74 6.79 18.63
CA GLU A 48 9.45 7.06 19.89
C GLU A 48 9.01 6.08 20.98
N ARG A 49 7.70 5.86 21.13
CA ARG A 49 7.16 4.86 22.08
C ARG A 49 7.65 3.43 21.82
N ARG A 50 8.01 3.08 20.57
CA ARG A 50 8.64 1.78 20.28
C ARG A 50 10.04 1.70 20.89
N GLN A 51 10.79 2.80 20.87
CA GLN A 51 12.12 2.86 21.50
C GLN A 51 12.00 2.75 23.02
N ASP A 52 11.06 3.47 23.63
CA ASP A 52 10.79 3.39 25.07
C ASP A 52 10.43 1.95 25.48
N ARG A 53 9.51 1.32 24.72
CA ARG A 53 9.12 -0.06 24.99
C ARG A 53 10.28 -1.03 24.81
N GLN A 54 11.15 -0.82 23.82
CA GLN A 54 12.34 -1.64 23.64
C GLN A 54 13.29 -1.50 24.85
N ALA A 55 13.50 -0.29 25.35
CA ALA A 55 14.35 -0.07 26.53
C ALA A 55 13.81 -0.76 27.80
N GLU A 56 12.49 -0.79 27.98
CA GLU A 56 11.86 -1.57 29.06
C GLU A 56 12.13 -3.07 28.93
N LEU A 57 12.02 -3.61 27.71
CA LEU A 57 12.29 -5.03 27.43
C LEU A 57 13.77 -5.37 27.67
N ASP A 58 14.68 -4.51 27.22
CA ASP A 58 16.12 -4.68 27.42
C ASP A 58 16.50 -4.61 28.92
N ALA A 59 15.73 -3.86 29.72
CA ALA A 59 15.86 -3.81 31.18
C ALA A 59 15.26 -5.02 31.92
N GLY A 60 14.75 -6.01 31.18
CA GLY A 60 14.25 -7.28 31.71
C GLY A 60 12.73 -7.39 31.81
N ALA A 61 11.97 -6.40 31.34
CA ALA A 61 10.54 -6.58 31.15
C ALA A 61 10.29 -7.66 30.08
N THR A 62 9.16 -8.36 30.19
CA THR A 62 8.72 -9.33 29.16
C THR A 62 7.39 -8.87 28.57
N PRO A 63 7.09 -9.23 27.30
CA PRO A 63 5.76 -9.03 26.74
C PRO A 63 4.72 -9.88 27.50
N ASP A 64 3.63 -9.25 27.91
CA ASP A 64 2.47 -9.93 28.53
C ASP A 64 1.19 -9.17 28.18
N TYR A 65 0.03 -9.77 28.46
CA TYR A 65 -1.28 -9.17 28.22
C TYR A 65 -1.55 -8.00 29.19
N PRO A 66 -1.76 -6.76 28.70
CA PRO A 66 -2.01 -5.62 29.57
C PRO A 66 -3.29 -5.80 30.39
N LEU A 67 -3.23 -5.52 31.69
CA LEU A 67 -4.42 -5.52 32.56
C LEU A 67 -5.43 -4.44 32.14
N ALA A 68 -4.94 -3.29 31.68
CA ALA A 68 -5.76 -2.15 31.26
C ALA A 68 -6.72 -2.48 30.10
N THR A 69 -6.49 -3.55 29.35
CA THR A 69 -7.36 -3.99 28.24
C THR A 69 -8.04 -5.33 28.50
N ALA A 70 -8.08 -5.79 29.75
CA ALA A 70 -8.73 -7.06 30.12
C ALA A 70 -10.22 -7.09 29.77
N GLU A 71 -10.94 -6.01 30.01
CA GLU A 71 -12.38 -5.91 29.69
C GLU A 71 -12.64 -6.01 28.19
N VAL A 72 -11.77 -5.42 27.35
CA VAL A 72 -11.88 -5.54 25.88
C VAL A 72 -11.71 -6.99 25.44
N ARG A 73 -10.77 -7.74 26.03
CA ARG A 73 -10.55 -9.16 25.69
C ARG A 73 -11.67 -10.06 26.19
N ALA A 74 -12.31 -9.71 27.31
CA ALA A 74 -13.40 -10.48 27.91
C ALA A 74 -14.79 -10.10 27.38
N GLY A 75 -14.90 -8.98 26.66
CA GLY A 75 -16.17 -8.47 26.16
C GLY A 75 -16.73 -9.29 25.00
N ASP A 76 -18.07 -9.30 24.88
CA ASP A 76 -18.79 -9.91 23.76
C ASP A 76 -19.00 -8.87 22.65
N TRP A 77 -17.98 -8.69 21.80
CA TRP A 77 -18.03 -7.80 20.65
C TRP A 77 -17.47 -8.49 19.40
N ARG A 78 -17.81 -7.95 18.24
CA ARG A 78 -17.27 -8.39 16.94
C ARG A 78 -16.86 -7.19 16.11
N VAL A 79 -15.91 -7.40 15.20
CA VAL A 79 -15.58 -6.42 14.16
C VAL A 79 -16.80 -6.18 13.24
N ALA A 80 -16.77 -5.10 12.48
CA ALA A 80 -17.77 -4.87 11.44
C ALA A 80 -17.78 -6.03 10.41
N PRO A 81 -18.94 -6.35 9.81
CA PRO A 81 -19.03 -7.39 8.79
C PRO A 81 -18.09 -7.11 7.60
N ALA A 82 -17.46 -8.16 7.09
CA ALA A 82 -16.64 -8.05 5.88
C ALA A 82 -17.53 -7.85 4.64
N PRO A 83 -17.07 -7.08 3.64
CA PRO A 83 -17.76 -6.97 2.35
C PRO A 83 -17.77 -8.31 1.61
N PRO A 84 -18.72 -8.54 0.66
CA PRO A 84 -18.94 -9.85 0.04
C PRO A 84 -17.70 -10.45 -0.65
N ASP A 85 -16.87 -9.61 -1.25
CA ASP A 85 -15.62 -9.98 -1.93
C ASP A 85 -14.52 -10.46 -0.98
N LEU A 86 -14.60 -10.11 0.31
CA LEU A 86 -13.63 -10.54 1.35
C LEU A 86 -14.12 -11.70 2.22
N ILE A 87 -15.28 -12.29 1.91
CA ILE A 87 -15.81 -13.45 2.64
C ILE A 87 -15.03 -14.73 2.32
N ASP A 88 -14.61 -14.91 1.07
CA ASP A 88 -13.82 -16.08 0.63
C ASP A 88 -12.38 -15.67 0.31
N ARG A 89 -11.49 -15.87 1.28
CA ARG A 89 -10.05 -15.57 1.18
C ARG A 89 -9.20 -16.85 1.26
N ARG A 90 -9.72 -17.98 0.77
CA ARG A 90 -9.09 -19.32 0.96
C ARG A 90 -7.69 -19.48 0.34
N GLY A 91 -7.31 -18.58 -0.57
CA GLY A 91 -5.99 -18.54 -1.17
C GLY A 91 -5.67 -17.11 -1.57
N GLU A 92 -4.55 -16.60 -1.08
CA GLU A 92 -4.05 -15.26 -1.36
C GLU A 92 -2.66 -15.37 -1.95
N ILE A 93 -2.41 -14.62 -3.02
CA ILE A 93 -1.07 -14.48 -3.58
C ILE A 93 -0.53 -13.11 -3.23
N THR A 94 0.76 -13.04 -2.89
CA THR A 94 1.48 -11.80 -2.65
C THR A 94 2.53 -11.62 -3.74
N GLY A 95 2.87 -10.37 -4.04
CA GLY A 95 3.89 -10.08 -5.02
C GLY A 95 4.05 -8.58 -5.24
N PRO A 96 5.20 -8.16 -5.81
CA PRO A 96 5.45 -6.75 -6.04
C PRO A 96 4.40 -6.14 -6.96
N ALA A 97 4.12 -4.85 -6.78
CA ALA A 97 3.29 -4.05 -7.69
C ALA A 97 3.98 -3.74 -9.04
N GLU A 98 4.72 -4.70 -9.59
CA GLU A 98 5.33 -4.64 -10.92
C GLU A 98 4.34 -5.12 -11.98
N ARG A 99 4.26 -4.40 -13.11
CA ARG A 99 3.20 -4.54 -14.12
C ARG A 99 2.95 -5.97 -14.57
N LYS A 100 3.98 -6.70 -15.03
CA LYS A 100 3.85 -8.09 -15.48
C LYS A 100 3.45 -9.04 -14.34
N MET A 101 4.03 -8.84 -13.15
CA MET A 101 3.75 -9.69 -11.99
C MET A 101 2.31 -9.53 -11.51
N MET A 102 1.81 -8.30 -11.48
CA MET A 102 0.42 -8.02 -11.15
C MET A 102 -0.56 -8.70 -12.12
N VAL A 103 -0.32 -8.69 -13.43
CA VAL A 103 -1.17 -9.41 -14.39
C VAL A 103 -1.21 -10.91 -14.08
N ASN A 104 -0.05 -11.52 -13.80
CA ASN A 104 0.03 -12.94 -13.47
C ASN A 104 -0.66 -13.27 -12.13
N ALA A 105 -0.46 -12.42 -11.11
CA ALA A 105 -1.04 -12.62 -9.79
C ALA A 105 -2.56 -12.49 -9.81
N LEU A 106 -3.08 -11.45 -10.48
CA LEU A 106 -4.52 -11.25 -10.68
C LEU A 106 -5.17 -12.39 -11.48
N ASN A 107 -4.44 -12.99 -12.42
CA ASN A 107 -4.92 -14.11 -13.23
C ASN A 107 -4.60 -15.50 -12.61
N SER A 108 -4.07 -15.56 -11.40
CA SER A 108 -3.56 -16.81 -10.80
C SER A 108 -4.64 -17.80 -10.35
N GLY A 109 -5.89 -17.33 -10.22
CA GLY A 109 -6.99 -18.08 -9.60
C GLY A 109 -7.02 -17.98 -8.07
N ALA A 110 -6.10 -17.22 -7.45
CA ALA A 110 -6.24 -16.81 -6.06
C ALA A 110 -7.52 -15.99 -5.85
N LYS A 111 -8.00 -15.91 -4.60
CA LYS A 111 -9.15 -15.09 -4.23
C LYS A 111 -8.79 -13.64 -3.96
N VAL A 112 -7.54 -13.41 -3.58
CA VAL A 112 -7.01 -12.08 -3.29
C VAL A 112 -5.58 -12.01 -3.81
N PHE A 113 -5.24 -10.87 -4.41
CA PHE A 113 -3.86 -10.48 -4.65
C PHE A 113 -3.49 -9.30 -3.75
N MET A 114 -2.50 -9.50 -2.88
CA MET A 114 -1.85 -8.41 -2.15
C MET A 114 -0.72 -7.83 -3.00
N ALA A 115 -1.02 -6.73 -3.68
CA ALA A 115 -0.02 -5.95 -4.41
C ALA A 115 0.89 -5.22 -3.43
N ASP A 116 2.14 -5.64 -3.38
CA ASP A 116 3.07 -5.23 -2.34
C ASP A 116 3.93 -4.03 -2.77
N LEU A 117 3.95 -3.01 -1.90
CA LEU A 117 4.78 -1.81 -1.98
C LEU A 117 5.75 -1.71 -0.78
N GLU A 118 5.84 -2.77 0.02
CA GLU A 118 6.72 -2.92 1.18
C GLU A 118 7.85 -3.92 0.86
N ASP A 119 7.89 -5.08 1.51
CA ASP A 119 9.06 -5.95 1.55
C ASP A 119 9.42 -6.56 0.19
N ALA A 120 8.45 -6.79 -0.70
CA ALA A 120 8.71 -7.31 -2.04
C ALA A 120 9.08 -6.21 -3.06
N LEU A 121 9.02 -4.93 -2.71
CA LEU A 121 9.30 -3.82 -3.62
C LEU A 121 10.52 -3.01 -3.16
N SER A 122 11.57 -2.96 -4.00
CA SER A 122 12.64 -1.97 -3.79
C SER A 122 12.06 -0.55 -3.90
N PRO A 123 12.10 0.28 -2.83
CA PRO A 123 11.29 1.49 -2.72
C PRO A 123 11.90 2.70 -3.44
N GLY A 124 12.55 2.47 -4.58
CA GLY A 124 13.04 3.54 -5.45
C GLY A 124 11.90 4.38 -6.01
N TRP A 125 12.12 5.68 -6.18
CA TRP A 125 11.09 6.62 -6.65
C TRP A 125 10.33 6.15 -7.89
N SER A 126 11.07 5.68 -8.92
CA SER A 126 10.47 5.15 -10.15
C SER A 126 9.62 3.91 -9.90
N ASN A 127 10.02 3.04 -8.97
CA ASN A 127 9.30 1.80 -8.66
C ASN A 127 7.99 2.09 -7.93
N VAL A 128 8.02 2.98 -6.93
CA VAL A 128 6.81 3.36 -6.18
C VAL A 128 5.82 4.09 -7.08
N LEU A 129 6.30 5.01 -7.91
CA LEU A 129 5.43 5.75 -8.84
C LEU A 129 4.84 4.83 -9.92
N ALA A 130 5.64 3.91 -10.47
CA ALA A 130 5.15 2.90 -11.41
C ALA A 130 4.17 1.93 -10.74
N ALA A 131 4.40 1.54 -9.48
CA ALA A 131 3.48 0.69 -8.72
C ALA A 131 2.09 1.35 -8.58
N GLN A 132 2.04 2.64 -8.23
CA GLN A 132 0.78 3.39 -8.16
C GLN A 132 0.09 3.47 -9.54
N GLN A 133 0.84 3.68 -10.62
CA GLN A 133 0.29 3.61 -11.98
C GLN A 133 -0.28 2.22 -12.31
N ASN A 134 0.44 1.15 -11.96
CA ASN A 134 -0.02 -0.22 -12.22
C ASN A 134 -1.30 -0.54 -11.42
N LEU A 135 -1.39 -0.11 -10.16
CA LEU A 135 -2.62 -0.23 -9.35
C LEU A 135 -3.78 0.56 -9.96
N HIS A 136 -3.52 1.79 -10.39
CA HIS A 136 -4.49 2.65 -11.07
C HIS A 136 -5.06 1.96 -12.32
N ASP A 137 -4.21 1.35 -13.12
CA ASP A 137 -4.59 0.64 -14.36
C ASP A 137 -5.30 -0.68 -14.05
N ALA A 138 -4.87 -1.43 -13.02
CA ALA A 138 -5.46 -2.70 -12.63
C ALA A 138 -6.94 -2.53 -12.25
N VAL A 139 -7.25 -1.57 -11.38
CA VAL A 139 -8.63 -1.27 -10.95
C VAL A 139 -9.51 -0.83 -12.12
N ARG A 140 -8.94 -0.17 -13.15
CA ARG A 140 -9.64 0.26 -14.37
C ARG A 140 -9.68 -0.80 -15.47
N ARG A 141 -9.10 -1.98 -15.22
CA ARG A 141 -8.95 -3.07 -16.20
C ARG A 141 -8.16 -2.66 -17.45
N GLN A 142 -7.18 -1.79 -17.27
CA GLN A 142 -6.26 -1.27 -18.30
C GLN A 142 -4.83 -1.79 -18.11
N LEU A 143 -4.62 -2.72 -17.17
CA LEU A 143 -3.32 -3.32 -16.93
C LEU A 143 -3.01 -4.37 -18.00
N ASP A 144 -1.99 -4.08 -18.80
CA ASP A 144 -1.42 -4.99 -19.78
C ASP A 144 0.12 -4.92 -19.78
N PHE A 145 0.75 -5.90 -20.41
CA PHE A 145 2.18 -5.94 -20.59
C PHE A 145 2.53 -6.71 -21.87
N THR A 146 3.46 -6.22 -22.67
CA THR A 146 4.05 -6.97 -23.79
C THR A 146 5.53 -7.16 -23.55
N SER A 147 5.99 -8.41 -23.57
CA SER A 147 7.41 -8.73 -23.37
C SER A 147 8.25 -8.36 -24.59
N ALA A 148 9.58 -8.33 -24.43
CA ALA A 148 10.51 -8.06 -25.53
C ALA A 148 10.39 -9.07 -26.68
N GLU A 149 9.95 -10.29 -26.38
CA GLU A 149 9.70 -11.36 -27.35
C GLU A 149 8.32 -11.25 -28.03
N GLY A 150 7.54 -10.21 -27.72
CA GLY A 150 6.23 -9.95 -28.32
C GLY A 150 5.06 -10.70 -27.68
N LYS A 151 5.26 -11.34 -26.52
CA LYS A 151 4.16 -11.99 -25.80
C LYS A 151 3.36 -10.97 -25.00
N SER A 152 2.06 -10.87 -25.30
CA SER A 152 1.13 -9.98 -24.60
C SER A 152 0.44 -10.67 -23.42
N TYR A 153 0.24 -9.91 -22.36
CA TYR A 153 -0.41 -10.27 -21.11
C TYR A 153 -1.45 -9.19 -20.80
N ALA A 154 -2.67 -9.61 -20.44
CA ALA A 154 -3.75 -8.72 -20.03
C ALA A 154 -4.59 -9.41 -18.95
N LEU A 155 -5.41 -8.64 -18.24
CA LEU A 155 -6.31 -9.19 -17.23
C LEU A 155 -7.38 -10.08 -17.85
N ALA A 156 -7.60 -11.25 -17.25
CA ALA A 156 -8.73 -12.12 -17.57
C ALA A 156 -10.05 -11.44 -17.15
N ALA A 157 -11.19 -11.91 -17.68
CA ALA A 157 -12.50 -11.36 -17.36
C ALA A 157 -12.76 -11.36 -15.83
N GLU A 158 -12.39 -12.47 -15.19
CA GLU A 158 -12.37 -12.63 -13.74
C GLU A 158 -10.93 -12.60 -13.24
N THR A 159 -10.67 -11.81 -12.20
CA THR A 159 -9.38 -11.72 -11.52
C THR A 159 -9.57 -11.99 -10.03
N ALA A 160 -8.45 -12.25 -9.34
CA ALA A 160 -8.37 -12.12 -7.89
C ALA A 160 -8.72 -10.71 -7.40
#